data_AF-A0A1M7P7F6-F1
#
_entry.id   AF-A0A1M7P7F6-F1
#
_cell.length_a   1.000
_cell.length_b   1.000
_cell.length_c   1.000
_cell.angle_alpha   90.00
_cell.angle_beta   90.00
_cell.angle_gamma   90.00
#
_symmetry.space_group_name_H-M   'P 1'
#
loop_
_entity.id
_entity.type
_entity.pdbx_description
1 polymer ?
#
loop_
_entity_poly.entity_id
_entity_poly.type
_entity_poly.pdbx_seq_one_letter_code
_entity_poly.pdbx_strand_id
1 'polypeptide(L)'
;MIYVGEIRDIASAAQIVRASINGNFIITTGHSGSIPDVLERFASLAQPHISNAREILAKGLVAVVHQSLESIGSKKILKVKSLVLTGNDGAAIREKIRSGHIQQIEQDVENQSKRSLWG
;
A
#
# COMPACT_ATOMS: atom_id res chain seq x y z
N MET A 1 -6.75 -13.97 10.79
CA MET A 1 -6.92 -12.61 10.27
C MET A 1 -6.71 -11.63 11.40
N ILE A 2 -5.96 -10.55 11.18
CA ILE A 2 -5.62 -9.55 12.19
C ILE A 2 -6.00 -8.18 11.64
N TYR A 3 -6.74 -7.38 12.41
CA TYR A 3 -6.95 -5.96 12.13
C TYR A 3 -6.11 -5.14 13.10
N VAL A 4 -5.31 -4.25 12.55
CA VAL A 4 -4.55 -3.25 13.31
C VAL A 4 -5.03 -1.90 12.83
N GLY A 5 -5.30 -0.97 13.74
CA GLY A 5 -5.77 0.37 13.38
C GLY A 5 -4.74 1.18 12.59
N GLU A 6 -4.69 2.48 12.84
CA GLU A 6 -3.76 3.35 12.15
C GLU A 6 -2.31 3.11 12.60
N ILE A 7 -1.40 2.91 11.65
CA ILE A 7 0.04 2.82 11.93
C ILE A 7 0.67 4.23 11.93
N ARG A 8 1.17 4.64 13.10
CA ARG A 8 1.76 5.97 13.29
C ARG A 8 3.17 5.95 13.86
N ASP A 9 3.62 4.82 14.39
CA ASP A 9 4.90 4.68 15.07
C ASP A 9 5.76 3.56 14.46
N ILE A 10 7.05 3.62 14.78
CA ILE A 10 8.10 2.74 14.27
C ILE A 10 7.89 1.29 14.71
N ALA A 11 7.50 1.06 15.97
CA ALA A 11 7.37 -0.29 16.51
C ALA A 11 6.20 -1.03 15.83
N SER A 12 5.04 -0.39 15.74
CA SER A 12 3.84 -0.94 15.07
C SER A 12 4.11 -1.24 13.59
N ALA A 13 4.78 -0.32 12.87
CA ALA A 13 5.13 -0.52 11.47
C ALA A 13 6.03 -1.75 11.28
N ALA A 14 7.06 -1.90 12.12
CA ALA A 14 7.97 -3.04 12.06
C ALA A 14 7.24 -4.38 12.33
N GLN A 15 6.34 -4.42 13.32
CA GLN A 15 5.55 -5.62 13.61
C GLN A 15 4.67 -6.00 12.42
N ILE A 16 3.97 -5.04 11.82
CA ILE A 16 3.08 -5.30 10.69
C ILE A 16 3.84 -5.74 9.45
N VAL A 17 4.94 -5.08 9.12
CA VAL A 17 5.78 -5.45 7.98
C VAL A 17 6.29 -6.88 8.17
N ARG A 18 6.81 -7.26 9.35
CA ARG A 18 7.22 -8.66 9.62
C ARG A 18 6.06 -9.64 9.54
N ALA A 19 4.93 -9.32 10.17
CA ALA A 19 3.78 -10.21 10.22
C ALA A 19 3.15 -10.44 8.83
N SER A 20 3.32 -9.50 7.89
CA SER A 20 2.80 -9.59 6.52
C SER A 20 3.35 -10.78 5.71
N ILE A 21 4.48 -11.36 6.12
CA ILE A 21 5.09 -12.53 5.47
C ILE A 21 4.97 -13.83 6.29
N ASN A 22 4.31 -13.78 7.45
CA ASN A 22 4.22 -14.90 8.41
C ASN A 22 2.89 -15.69 8.31
N GLY A 23 2.20 -15.61 7.16
CA GLY A 23 0.95 -16.35 6.93
C GLY A 23 -0.31 -15.73 7.55
N ASN A 24 -0.21 -14.53 8.13
CA ASN A 24 -1.37 -13.78 8.62
C ASN A 24 -1.93 -12.86 7.54
N PHE A 25 -3.26 -12.89 7.34
CA PHE A 25 -3.95 -11.83 6.61
C PHE A 25 -4.16 -10.63 7.54
N ILE A 26 -3.51 -9.51 7.22
CA ILE A 26 -3.49 -8.30 8.03
C ILE A 26 -4.18 -7.17 7.27
N ILE A 27 -5.10 -6.48 7.94
CA ILE A 27 -5.67 -5.23 7.48
C ILE A 27 -5.20 -4.11 8.42
N THR A 28 -4.71 -3.02 7.83
CA THR A 28 -4.30 -1.85 8.59
C THR A 28 -4.53 -0.56 7.81
N THR A 29 -4.51 0.57 8.51
CA THR A 29 -4.71 1.89 7.91
C THR A 29 -3.48 2.77 8.08
N GLY A 30 -3.29 3.68 7.13
CA GLY A 30 -2.23 4.67 7.18
C GLY A 30 -2.73 5.97 6.55
N HIS A 31 -2.41 7.10 7.18
CA HIS A 31 -2.75 8.40 6.63
C HIS A 31 -1.73 8.84 5.59
N SER A 32 -2.19 9.03 4.35
CA SER A 32 -1.34 9.41 3.22
C SER A 32 -2.11 10.03 2.04
N GLY A 33 -1.41 10.84 1.24
CA GLY A 33 -1.98 11.50 0.06
C GLY A 33 -2.16 10.60 -1.16
N SER A 34 -1.38 9.51 -1.25
CA SER A 34 -1.42 8.57 -2.36
C SER A 34 -1.00 7.15 -1.92
N ILE A 35 -1.16 6.18 -2.83
CA ILE A 35 -0.69 4.81 -2.61
C ILE A 35 0.85 4.75 -2.53
N PRO A 36 1.63 5.37 -3.44
CA PRO A 36 3.08 5.45 -3.30
C PRO A 36 3.52 6.02 -1.95
N ASP A 37 2.89 7.11 -1.50
CA ASP A 37 3.27 7.79 -0.26
C ASP A 37 3.03 6.92 0.98
N VAL A 38 1.94 6.13 1.03
CA VAL A 38 1.71 5.24 2.20
C VAL A 38 2.70 4.09 2.24
N LEU A 39 3.13 3.58 1.08
CA LEU A 39 4.15 2.54 0.98
C LEU A 39 5.52 3.05 1.43
N GLU A 40 5.92 4.24 0.97
CA GLU A 40 7.16 4.89 1.43
C GLU A 40 7.13 5.15 2.94
N ARG A 41 6.00 5.65 3.46
CA ARG A 41 5.82 5.88 4.89
C ARG A 41 5.99 4.58 5.69
N PHE A 42 5.37 3.49 5.27
CA PHE A 42 5.43 2.21 5.97
C PHE A 42 6.84 1.62 5.94
N ALA A 43 7.49 1.65 4.77
CA ALA A 43 8.88 1.24 4.63
C ALA A 43 9.80 2.07 5.54
N SER A 44 9.64 3.40 5.52
CA SER A 44 10.44 4.34 6.32
C SER A 44 10.24 4.16 7.83
N LEU A 45 9.01 3.97 8.29
CA LEU A 45 8.71 3.71 9.69
C LEU A 45 9.27 2.36 10.17
N ALA A 46 9.28 1.34 9.32
CA ALA A 46 9.78 0.02 9.68
C ALA A 46 11.32 -0.09 9.60
N GLN A 47 11.96 0.72 8.73
CA GLN A 47 13.40 0.66 8.43
C GLN A 47 14.31 0.63 9.67
N PRO A 48 14.07 1.40 10.76
CA PRO A 48 14.93 1.39 11.94
C PRO A 48 15.01 0.03 12.66
N HIS A 49 13.98 -0.83 12.52
CA HIS A 49 13.96 -2.18 13.10
C HIS A 49 14.13 -3.29 12.05
N ILE A 50 14.11 -2.93 10.76
CA ILE A 50 14.11 -3.86 9.63
C ILE A 50 14.94 -3.26 8.51
N SER A 51 16.21 -3.66 8.40
CA SER A 51 17.12 -3.13 7.38
C SER A 51 16.62 -3.37 5.95
N ASN A 52 15.80 -4.38 5.72
CA ASN A 52 15.18 -4.69 4.43
C ASN A 52 13.66 -4.50 4.43
N ALA A 53 13.17 -3.45 5.09
CA ALA A 53 11.73 -3.18 5.23
C ALA A 53 10.98 -3.18 3.89
N ARG A 54 11.55 -2.56 2.84
CA ARG A 54 10.96 -2.54 1.50
C ARG A 54 10.80 -3.93 0.89
N GLU A 55 11.79 -4.81 1.07
CA GLU A 55 11.73 -6.17 0.53
C GLU A 55 10.63 -7.00 1.19
N ILE A 56 10.53 -6.90 2.52
CA ILE A 56 9.51 -7.60 3.28
C ILE A 56 8.12 -7.03 2.96
N LEU A 57 7.98 -5.70 2.91
CA LEU A 57 6.74 -5.05 2.50
C LEU A 57 6.33 -5.48 1.09
N ALA A 58 7.26 -5.45 0.12
CA ALA A 58 7.02 -5.89 -1.25
C ALA A 58 6.62 -7.36 -1.32
N LYS A 59 7.07 -8.21 -0.40
CA LYS A 59 6.71 -9.64 -0.37
C LYS A 59 5.34 -9.87 0.27
N GLY A 60 5.03 -9.19 1.37
CA GLY A 60 3.79 -9.41 2.14
C GLY A 60 2.59 -8.58 1.68
N LEU A 61 2.81 -7.48 0.93
CA LEU A 61 1.72 -6.63 0.47
C LEU A 61 0.82 -7.37 -0.53
N VAL A 62 -0.50 -7.33 -0.28
CA VAL A 62 -1.52 -7.94 -1.14
C VAL A 62 -2.25 -6.87 -1.94
N ALA A 63 -2.72 -5.82 -1.27
CA ALA A 63 -3.40 -4.70 -1.89
C ALA A 63 -3.30 -3.43 -1.03
N VAL A 64 -3.53 -2.28 -1.66
CA VAL A 64 -3.72 -0.99 -1.01
C VAL A 64 -4.99 -0.37 -1.57
N VAL A 65 -5.83 0.18 -0.69
CA VAL A 65 -6.99 0.98 -1.06
C VAL A 65 -6.77 2.39 -0.54
N HIS A 66 -6.80 3.36 -1.43
CA HIS A 66 -6.71 4.78 -1.10
C HIS A 66 -8.08 5.42 -1.34
N GLN A 67 -8.56 6.16 -0.34
CA GLN A 67 -9.87 6.79 -0.35
C GLN A 67 -9.72 8.28 -0.10
N SER A 68 -10.38 9.10 -0.92
CA SER A 68 -10.50 10.53 -0.71
C SER A 68 -11.96 10.97 -0.88
N LEU A 69 -12.34 12.02 -0.17
CA LEU A 69 -13.64 12.66 -0.32
C LEU A 69 -13.45 13.99 -1.06
N GLU A 70 -14.01 14.08 -2.26
CA GLU A 70 -14.04 15.32 -3.04
C GLU A 70 -15.38 16.02 -2.86
N SER A 71 -15.34 17.33 -2.62
CA SER A 71 -16.56 18.14 -2.51
C SER A 71 -16.91 18.71 -3.88
N ILE A 72 -18.09 18.38 -4.40
CA ILE A 72 -18.67 18.97 -5.61
C ILE A 72 -19.94 19.72 -5.20
N GLY A 73 -19.82 21.04 -5.02
CA GLY A 73 -20.88 21.86 -4.42
C GLY A 73 -21.16 21.42 -2.98
N SER A 74 -22.42 21.07 -2.68
CA SER A 74 -22.83 20.53 -1.37
C SER A 74 -22.69 19.01 -1.25
N LYS A 75 -22.32 18.30 -2.33
CA LYS A 75 -22.20 16.83 -2.33
C LYS A 75 -20.75 16.42 -2.06
N LYS A 76 -20.58 15.37 -1.26
CA LYS A 76 -19.29 14.68 -1.08
C LYS A 76 -19.28 13.42 -1.95
N ILE A 77 -18.25 13.27 -2.78
CA ILE A 77 -18.05 12.10 -3.63
C ILE A 77 -16.84 11.34 -3.11
N LEU A 78 -17.03 10.05 -2.84
CA LEU A 78 -15.94 9.15 -2.52
C LEU A 78 -15.19 8.76 -3.79
N LYS A 79 -13.92 9.09 -3.85
CA LYS A 79 -12.97 8.56 -4.82
C LYS A 79 -12.21 7.41 -4.18
N VAL A 80 -12.11 6.31 -4.91
CA VAL A 80 -11.36 5.12 -4.48
C VAL A 80 -10.36 4.79 -5.56
N LYS A 81 -9.08 4.73 -5.18
CA LYS A 81 -8.01 4.13 -5.99
C LYS A 81 -7.59 2.84 -5.31
N SER A 82 -7.18 1.86 -6.11
CA SER A 82 -6.66 0.61 -5.57
C SER A 82 -5.41 0.15 -6.32
N LEU A 83 -4.56 -0.56 -5.59
CA LEU A 83 -3.42 -1.29 -6.11
C LEU A 83 -3.53 -2.73 -5.62
N VAL A 84 -3.52 -3.70 -6.52
CA VAL A 84 -3.61 -5.13 -6.21
C VAL A 84 -2.40 -5.84 -6.77
N LEU A 85 -1.70 -6.62 -5.94
CA LEU A 85 -0.41 -7.25 -6.29
C LEU A 85 -0.53 -8.76 -6.53
N THR A 86 -1.76 -9.27 -6.71
CA THR A 86 -2.06 -10.68 -7.01
C THR A 86 -2.30 -10.95 -8.49
N GLY A 87 -2.40 -9.90 -9.32
CA GLY A 87 -2.56 -10.00 -10.77
C GLY A 87 -1.23 -10.17 -11.53
N ASN A 88 -1.32 -10.22 -12.86
CA ASN A 88 -0.19 -10.43 -13.77
C ASN A 88 0.93 -9.38 -13.65
N ASP A 89 0.58 -8.15 -13.29
CA ASP A 89 1.51 -7.04 -13.06
C ASP A 89 2.12 -7.04 -11.65
N GLY A 90 1.65 -7.91 -10.76
CA GLY A 90 2.08 -7.98 -9.37
C GLY A 90 3.59 -8.18 -9.22
N ALA A 91 4.21 -9.02 -10.05
CA ALA A 91 5.66 -9.24 -10.01
C ALA A 91 6.46 -7.95 -10.29
N ALA A 92 6.04 -7.18 -11.29
CA ALA A 92 6.69 -5.93 -11.68
C ALA A 92 6.49 -4.84 -10.61
N ILE A 93 5.28 -4.72 -10.05
CA ILE A 93 4.97 -3.77 -8.97
C ILE A 93 5.83 -4.08 -7.73
N ARG A 94 5.93 -5.36 -7.34
CA ARG A 94 6.77 -5.77 -6.20
C ARG A 94 8.22 -5.37 -6.41
N GLU A 95 8.73 -5.50 -7.63
CA GLU A 95 10.11 -5.11 -7.94
C GLU A 95 10.34 -3.59 -7.82
N LYS A 96 9.37 -2.77 -8.25
CA LYS A 96 9.42 -1.31 -8.02
C LYS A 96 9.49 -0.98 -6.53
N ILE A 97 8.74 -1.69 -5.68
CA ILE A 97 8.80 -1.49 -4.22
C ILE A 97 10.18 -1.87 -3.67
N ARG A 98 10.73 -3.04 -4.06
CA ARG A 98 12.05 -3.49 -3.58
C ARG A 98 13.18 -2.53 -3.95
N SER A 99 13.21 -2.12 -5.22
CA SER A 99 14.25 -1.25 -5.78
C SER A 99 14.12 0.22 -5.37
N GLY A 100 13.07 0.58 -4.62
CA GLY A 100 12.84 1.97 -4.16
C GLY A 100 12.25 2.89 -5.23
N HIS A 101 11.80 2.36 -6.36
CA HIS A 101 11.10 3.12 -7.41
C HIS A 101 9.60 3.24 -7.12
N ILE A 102 9.20 3.43 -5.86
CA ILE A 102 7.81 3.37 -5.41
C ILE A 102 6.94 4.43 -6.09
N GLN A 103 7.50 5.59 -6.42
CA GLN A 103 6.78 6.65 -7.14
C GLN A 103 6.29 6.21 -8.54
N GLN A 104 6.99 5.28 -9.19
CA GLN A 104 6.57 4.74 -10.50
C GLN A 104 5.34 3.83 -10.42
N ILE A 105 4.85 3.52 -9.22
CA ILE A 105 3.66 2.69 -9.00
C ILE A 105 2.38 3.46 -9.29
N GLU A 106 2.39 4.80 -9.28
CA GLU A 106 1.19 5.59 -9.63
C GLU A 106 0.67 5.21 -11.03
N GLN A 107 1.57 4.94 -11.98
CA GLN A 107 1.18 4.47 -13.31
C GLN A 107 0.50 3.10 -13.27
N ASP A 108 0.93 2.21 -12.38
CA ASP A 108 0.31 0.89 -12.20
C ASP A 108 -1.10 1.03 -11.60
N VAL A 109 -1.27 1.92 -10.62
CA VAL A 109 -2.57 2.27 -10.03
C VAL A 109 -3.54 2.75 -11.11
N GLU A 110 -3.11 3.67 -11.97
CA GLU A 110 -3.91 4.15 -13.10
C GLU A 110 -4.26 3.03 -14.08
N ASN A 111 -3.29 2.18 -14.42
CA ASN A 111 -3.49 1.08 -15.37
C ASN A 111 -4.44 0.01 -14.82
N GLN A 112 -4.39 -0.28 -13.52
CA GLN A 112 -5.35 -1.18 -12.87
C GLN A 112 -6.74 -0.54 -12.80
N SER A 113 -6.82 0.74 -12.47
CA SER A 113 -8.10 1.47 -12.42
C SER A 113 -8.80 1.47 -13.79
N LYS A 114 -8.06 1.71 -14.87
CA LYS A 114 -8.59 1.65 -16.24
C LYS A 114 -9.15 0.26 -16.55
N ARG A 115 -8.41 -0.82 -16.23
CA ARG A 115 -8.88 -2.20 -16.47
C ARG A 115 -10.13 -2.55 -15.68
N SER A 116 -10.22 -2.11 -14.43
CA SER A 116 -11.38 -2.38 -13.56
C SER A 116 -12.67 -1.71 -14.04
N LEU A 117 -12.61 -0.67 -14.87
CA LEU A 117 -13.79 0.01 -15.42
C LEU A 117 -14.40 -0.71 -16.64
N TRP A 118 -13.68 -1.67 -17.23
CA TRP A 118 -14.09 -2.43 -18.42
C TRP A 118 -14.30 -3.92 -18.15
N GLY A 119 -14.39 -4.32 -16.88
CA GLY A 119 -14.68 -5.67 -16.44
C GLY A 119 -16.17 -5.90 -16.17
#